data_AF-A0A812KNF1-F1
#
_entry.id   AF-A0A812KNF1-F1
#
_cell.length_a   1.000
_cell.length_b   1.000
_cell.length_c   1.000
_cell.angle_alpha   90.00
_cell.angle_beta   90.00
_cell.angle_gamma   90.00
#
_symmetry.space_group_name_H-M   'P 1'
#
loop_
_entity.id
_entity.type
_entity.pdbx_description
1 polymer ?
#
loop_
_entity_poly.entity_id
_entity_poly.type
_entity_poly.pdbx_seq_one_letter_code
_entity_poly.pdbx_strand_id
1 'polypeptide(L)' 'VLRHRSVEKCVMVDIDGDVVNFCKEHLPANKEAFADPRLELIIDDCKVQLEQAKEKFDVIIMDLDDPLEGGPCYWLYCQ' A
#
# COMPACT_ATOMS: atom_id res chain seq x y z
N VAL A 1 7.69 -5.51 5.99
CA VAL A 1 6.45 -6.08 6.60
C VAL A 1 6.43 -7.61 6.58
N LEU A 2 6.35 -8.27 5.42
CA LEU A 2 6.12 -9.72 5.32
C LEU A 2 7.20 -10.64 5.93
N ARG A 3 8.39 -10.10 6.25
CA ARG A 3 9.42 -10.83 7.01
C ARG A 3 9.01 -11.12 8.47
N HIS A 4 8.05 -10.36 9.02
CA HIS A 4 7.57 -10.56 10.38
C HIS A 4 6.56 -11.71 10.41
N ARG A 5 6.81 -12.72 11.25
CA ARG A 5 5.98 -13.94 11.34
C ARG A 5 4.61 -13.70 11.97
N SER A 6 4.46 -12.66 12.77
CA SER A 6 3.20 -12.27 13.41
C SER A 6 2.22 -11.58 12.45
N VAL A 7 2.66 -11.20 11.25
CA VAL A 7 1.76 -10.61 10.25
C VAL A 7 0.91 -11.71 9.65
N GLU A 8 -0.41 -11.59 9.82
CA GLU A 8 -1.41 -12.51 9.27
C GLU A 8 -2.00 -11.99 7.95
N LYS A 9 -2.13 -10.66 7.80
CA LYS A 9 -2.62 -9.96 6.61
C LYS A 9 -1.80 -8.70 6.38
N CYS A 10 -1.46 -8.41 5.13
CA CYS A 10 -0.80 -7.19 4.70
C CYS A 10 -1.57 -6.60 3.53
N VAL A 11 -2.24 -5.46 3.74
CA VAL A 11 -2.94 -4.75 2.67
C VAL A 11 -2.01 -3.67 2.13
N MET A 12 -1.74 -3.72 0.83
CA MET A 12 -1.02 -2.68 0.10
C MET A 12 -2.03 -1.98 -0.82
N VAL A 13 -2.22 -0.67 -0.61
CA VAL A 13 -3.06 0.17 -1.46
C VAL A 13 -2.14 1.13 -2.20
N ASP A 14 -2.19 1.11 -3.53
CA ASP A 14 -1.43 2.01 -4.38
C ASP A 14 -2.37 2.57 -5.46
N ILE A 15 -2.26 3.85 -5.77
CA ILE A 15 -3.14 4.50 -6.75
C ILE A 15 -2.71 4.19 -8.18
N ASP A 16 -1.43 3.87 -8.41
CA ASP A 16 -0.86 3.67 -9.73
C ASP A 16 -0.57 2.18 -10.01
N GLY A 17 -1.51 1.53 -10.70
CA GLY A 17 -1.38 0.13 -11.10
C GLY A 17 -0.24 -0.14 -12.08
N ASP A 18 0.16 0.84 -12.89
CA ASP A 18 1.24 0.67 -13.86
C ASP A 18 2.60 0.60 -13.14
N VAL A 19 2.80 1.44 -12.13
CA VAL A 19 3.99 1.38 -11.26
C VAL A 19 4.07 0.04 -10.53
N VAL A 20 2.95 -0.46 -9.99
CA VAL A 20 2.92 -1.77 -9.32
C VAL A 20 3.26 -2.90 -10.30
N ASN A 21 2.69 -2.89 -11.50
CA ASN A 21 2.97 -3.90 -12.53
C ASN A 21 4.44 -3.86 -12.96
N PHE A 22 4.99 -2.66 -13.18
CA PHE A 22 6.40 -2.45 -13.48
C PHE A 22 7.29 -3.04 -12.37
N CYS A 23 6.97 -2.78 -11.11
CA CYS A 23 7.72 -3.30 -9.97
C CYS A 23 7.65 -4.83 -9.88
N LYS A 24 6.48 -5.42 -10.14
CA LYS A 24 6.31 -6.89 -10.20
C LYS A 24 7.16 -7.54 -11.29
N GLU A 25 7.26 -6.90 -12.45
CA GLU A 25 8.02 -7.43 -13.59
C GLU A 25 9.53 -7.23 -13.43
N HIS A 26 9.95 -6.05 -12.97
CA HIS A 26 11.34 -5.61 -13.08
C HIS A 26 12.11 -5.55 -11.75
N LEU A 27 11.47 -5.67 -10.58
CA LEU A 27 12.14 -5.69 -9.28
C LEU A 27 12.16 -7.10 -8.68
N PRO A 28 13.13 -7.96 -9.07
CA PRO A 28 13.17 -9.36 -8.64
C PRO A 28 13.30 -9.53 -7.12
N ALA A 29 13.90 -8.55 -6.44
CA ALA A 29 14.02 -8.55 -4.98
C ALA A 29 12.65 -8.58 -4.25
N ASN A 30 11.59 -8.11 -4.90
CA ASN A 30 10.24 -8.04 -4.33
C ASN A 30 9.34 -9.18 -4.81
N LYS A 31 9.84 -10.08 -5.68
CA LYS A 31 9.03 -11.13 -6.32
C LYS A 31 8.34 -12.04 -5.30
N GLU A 32 9.05 -12.44 -4.25
CA GLU A 32 8.49 -13.27 -3.18
C GLU A 32 7.44 -12.52 -2.37
N ALA A 33 7.62 -11.22 -2.15
CA ALA A 33 6.66 -10.39 -1.42
C ALA A 33 5.34 -10.26 -2.20
N PHE A 34 5.40 -10.03 -3.52
CA PHE A 34 4.20 -9.95 -4.37
C PHE A 34 3.46 -11.29 -4.55
N ALA A 35 4.12 -12.41 -4.24
CA ALA A 35 3.52 -13.74 -4.28
C ALA A 35 3.14 -14.27 -2.88
N ASP A 36 3.39 -13.52 -1.81
CA ASP A 36 3.06 -13.94 -0.45
C ASP A 36 1.54 -14.00 -0.28
N PRO A 37 0.96 -15.12 0.18
CA PRO A 37 -0.49 -15.28 0.29
C PRO A 37 -1.13 -14.33 1.32
N ARG A 38 -0.34 -13.69 2.17
CA ARG A 38 -0.82 -12.70 3.13
C ARG A 38 -0.93 -11.30 2.53
N LEU A 39 -0.40 -11.09 1.32
CA LEU A 39 -0.51 -9.81 0.63
C LEU A 39 -1.87 -9.70 -0.08
N GLU A 40 -2.62 -8.67 0.27
CA GLU A 40 -3.76 -8.19 -0.49
C GLU A 40 -3.36 -6.87 -1.15
N LEU A 41 -3.35 -6.84 -2.48
CA LEU A 41 -2.99 -5.65 -3.25
C LEU A 41 -4.27 -5.03 -3.81
N ILE A 42 -4.45 -3.74 -3.56
CA ILE A 42 -5.59 -2.95 -4.02
C ILE A 42 -5.05 -1.78 -4.85
N ILE A 43 -5.56 -1.61 -6.07
CA ILE A 43 -5.23 -0.46 -6.91
C ILE A 43 -6.35 0.56 -6.79
N ASP A 44 -6.22 1.52 -5.87
CA ASP A 44 -7.22 2.55 -5.57
C ASP A 44 -6.62 3.70 -4.73
N ASP A 45 -7.40 4.76 -4.49
CA ASP A 45 -7.07 5.82 -3.54
C ASP A 45 -7.13 5.29 -2.09
N CYS A 46 -6.01 5.41 -1.37
CA CYS A 46 -5.88 4.98 0.02
C CYS A 46 -6.87 5.67 0.97
N LYS A 47 -7.21 6.96 0.74
CA LYS A 47 -8.20 7.68 1.55
C LYS A 47 -9.56 7.02 1.43
N VAL A 48 -9.97 6.70 0.20
CA VAL A 48 -11.25 6.03 -0.07
C VAL A 48 -11.29 4.66 0.60
N GLN A 49 -10.21 3.88 0.47
CA GLN A 49 -10.12 2.56 1.10
C GLN A 49 -10.17 2.63 2.63
N LEU A 50 -9.49 3.61 3.24
CA LEU A 50 -9.52 3.81 4.70
C LEU A 50 -10.89 4.28 5.19
N GLU A 51 -11.58 5.15 4.46
CA GLU A 51 -12.93 5.62 4.81
C GLU A 51 -13.99 4.49 4.72
N GLN A 52 -13.79 3.55 3.80
CA GLN A 52 -14.68 2.40 3.61
C GLN A 52 -14.30 1.19 4.47
N ALA A 53 -13.08 1.14 4.98
CA ALA A 53 -12.56 0.04 5.76
C ALA A 53 -13.39 -0.15 7.05
N LYS A 54 -13.94 -1.36 7.19
CA LYS A 54 -14.62 -1.79 8.43
C LYS A 54 -13.66 -2.53 9.37
N GLU A 55 -12.55 -3.01 8.83
CA GLU A 55 -11.49 -3.66 9.59
C GLU A 55 -10.55 -2.61 10.21
N LYS A 56 -9.90 -2.99 11.31
CA LYS A 56 -8.87 -2.19 11.97
C LYS A 56 -7.50 -2.81 11.70
N PHE A 57 -6.49 -1.96 11.67
CA PHE A 57 -5.10 -2.37 11.46
C PHE A 57 -4.29 -2.13 12.73
N ASP A 58 -3.39 -3.05 13.07
CA ASP A 58 -2.45 -2.86 14.19
C ASP A 58 -1.38 -1.81 13.86
N VAL A 59 -1.00 -1.72 12.58
CA VAL A 59 0.01 -0.79 12.05
C VAL A 59 -0.45 -0.29 10.69
N ILE A 60 -0.33 1.03 10.47
CA ILE A 60 -0.48 1.67 9.16
C ILE A 60 0.88 2.24 8.76
N ILE A 61 1.32 1.95 7.54
CA ILE A 61 2.56 2.49 6.96
C ILE A 61 2.15 3.36 5.77
N MET A 62 2.53 4.63 5.81
CA MET A 62 2.33 5.57 4.70
C MET A 62 3.68 5.75 4.00
N ASP A 63 3.87 5.03 2.89
CA ASP A 63 5.03 5.17 2.00
C ASP A 63 4.58 5.98 0.78
N LEU A 64 4.52 7.31 0.96
CA LEU A 64 3.96 8.26 0.00
C LEU A 64 4.98 9.35 -0.32
N ASP A 65 4.80 9.99 -1.47
CA ASP A 65 5.56 11.20 -1.84
C ASP A 65 5.34 12.34 -0.84
N ASP A 66 6.26 13.31 -0.87
CA ASP A 66 6.18 14.51 -0.04
C ASP A 66 4.83 15.25 -0.21
N PRO A 67 4.23 15.76 0.88
CA PRO A 67 2.94 16.43 0.85
C PRO A 67 3.06 17.85 0.29
N LEU A 68 3.17 17.96 -1.03
CA LEU A 68 3.14 19.25 -1.73
C LEU A 68 1.72 19.81 -1.81
N GLU A 69 1.55 21.10 -1.56
CA GLU A 69 0.24 21.77 -1.62
C GLU A 69 -0.41 21.57 -3.01
N GLY A 70 -1.64 21.05 -3.02
CA GLY A 70 -2.36 20.69 -4.25
C GLY A 70 -1.92 19.38 -4.91
N GLY A 71 -0.92 18.69 -4.36
CA GLY A 71 -0.49 17.36 -4.80
C GLY A 71 -1.42 16.24 -4.34
N PRO A 72 -1.33 15.05 -4.97
CA PRO A 72 -2.24 13.93 -4.72
C PRO A 72 -2.15 13.41 -3.28
N CYS A 73 -0.95 13.36 -2.71
CA CYS A 73 -0.73 12.86 -1.35
C CYS A 73 -1.10 13.86 -0.26
N TYR A 74 -1.27 15.15 -0.56
CA TYR A 74 -1.42 16.21 0.44
C TYR A 74 -2.54 15.92 1.46
N TRP A 75 -3.67 15.43 0.97
CA TRP A 75 -4.86 15.12 1.78
C TRP A 75 -4.70 13.91 2.69
N LEU A 76 -3.65 13.09 2.50
CA LEU A 76 -3.32 11.96 3.36
C LEU A 76 -2.47 12.38 4.57
N TYR A 77 -1.96 13.62 4.59
CA TYR A 77 -1.17 14.18 5.70
C TYR A 77 -1.94 15.21 6.54
N CYS A 78 -3.17 15.54 6.14
CA CYS A 78 -4.02 16.52 6.81
C CYS A 78 -5.13 15.81 7.62
N GLN A 79 -5.60 16.47 8.69
CA GLN A 79 -6.76 16.01 9.48
C GLN A 79 -8.09 16.27 8.77
#